data_AF-A0A955SS72-F1
#
_entry.id   AF-A0A955SS72-F1
#
_cell.length_a   1.000
_cell.length_b   1.000
_cell.length_c   1.000
_cell.angle_alpha   90.00
_cell.angle_beta   90.00
_cell.angle_gamma   90.00
#
_symmetry.space_group_name_H-M   'P 1'
#
loop_
_entity.id
_entity.type
_entity.pdbx_description
1 polymer ?
#
loop_
_entity_poly.entity_id
_entity_poly.type
_entity_poly.pdbx_seq_one_letter_code
_entity_poly.pdbx_strand_id
1 'polypeptide(L)'
;MLHLPTKVIVALTATLVLATPVLAQDLQPFEYAQAPSYAQSPAANPYTPLTPAELDELVAPIALYPDPLIGILLPASTFPLQVVQASRYLHANEGVVDPPQGSSWDSSVIALLRYPDVLFMMDEQIEWTGRLGDAMYYQEDDVMAAVQRVRAKAQSKGILESNDKQEIIREEGYIRIESAQPEVVYVPVYDPQ
;
A
#
# COMPACT_ATOMS: atom_id res chain seq x y z
N MET A 1 -10.96 58.21 52.90
CA MET A 1 -10.09 58.29 51.72
C MET A 1 -10.48 57.19 50.74
N LEU A 2 -10.70 57.56 49.46
CA LEU A 2 -10.91 56.78 48.22
C LEU A 2 -11.99 55.66 48.24
N HIS A 3 -13.22 55.85 47.72
CA HIS A 3 -13.71 55.88 46.32
C HIS A 3 -13.82 54.51 45.58
N LEU A 4 -15.05 53.94 45.65
CA LEU A 4 -15.95 53.17 44.72
C LEU A 4 -15.48 52.81 43.27
N PRO A 5 -16.27 52.07 42.41
CA PRO A 5 -17.53 51.30 42.59
C PRO A 5 -17.65 49.97 41.77
N THR A 6 -18.80 49.26 41.84
CA THR A 6 -19.71 48.83 40.71
C THR A 6 -20.74 47.80 41.25
N LYS A 7 -21.99 48.16 41.60
CA LYS A 7 -23.26 48.10 40.80
C LYS A 7 -23.39 46.76 40.02
N VAL A 8 -24.45 45.95 40.07
CA VAL A 8 -25.86 46.29 39.79
C VAL A 8 -26.76 45.02 39.83
N ILE A 9 -28.01 45.21 40.28
CA ILE A 9 -29.30 44.58 39.89
C ILE A 9 -29.65 43.13 40.32
N VAL A 10 -30.63 43.08 41.23
CA VAL A 10 -31.63 42.02 41.42
C VAL A 10 -32.64 42.08 40.28
N ALA A 11 -32.86 40.97 39.57
CA ALA A 11 -33.98 40.82 38.64
C ALA A 11 -34.62 39.43 38.77
N LEU A 12 -35.85 39.47 39.30
CA LEU A 12 -37.04 38.73 38.90
C LEU A 12 -36.92 37.26 38.45
N THR A 13 -37.51 36.40 39.28
CA THR A 13 -37.93 35.03 39.00
C THR A 13 -38.77 34.91 37.72
N ALA A 14 -38.35 34.04 36.81
CA ALA A 14 -39.22 33.44 35.80
C ALA A 14 -38.94 31.93 35.77
N THR A 15 -39.92 31.15 36.21
CA THR A 15 -39.92 29.70 36.22
C THR A 15 -39.90 29.19 34.77
N LEU A 16 -38.78 28.60 34.35
CA LEU A 16 -38.64 27.99 33.02
C LEU A 16 -38.78 26.47 33.14
N VAL A 17 -39.68 25.93 32.34
CA VAL A 17 -39.96 24.50 32.14
C VAL A 17 -38.67 23.76 31.79
N LEU A 18 -38.33 22.72 32.55
CA LEU A 18 -37.24 21.79 32.25
C LEU A 18 -37.63 20.93 31.04
N ALA A 19 -37.26 21.37 29.84
CA ALA A 19 -37.07 20.48 28.71
C ALA A 19 -35.71 19.80 28.91
N THR A 20 -35.70 18.49 29.15
CA THR A 20 -34.46 17.70 29.17
C THR A 20 -33.80 17.77 27.80
N PRO A 21 -32.58 18.33 27.66
CA PRO A 21 -31.85 18.17 26.42
C PRO A 21 -31.43 16.70 26.33
N VAL A 22 -31.85 16.04 25.26
CA VAL A 22 -31.17 14.85 24.77
C VAL A 22 -29.70 15.25 24.60
N LEU A 23 -28.78 14.46 25.16
CA LEU A 23 -27.36 14.69 24.93
C LEU A 23 -27.10 14.49 23.44
N ALA A 24 -27.03 15.59 22.69
CA ALA A 24 -26.39 15.61 21.40
C ALA A 24 -24.93 15.21 21.67
N GLN A 25 -24.57 13.98 21.34
CA GLN A 25 -23.18 13.62 21.23
C GLN A 25 -22.63 14.47 20.08
N ASP A 26 -21.74 15.41 20.42
CA ASP A 26 -20.90 16.08 19.44
C ASP A 26 -20.23 15.01 18.59
N LEU A 27 -20.67 14.89 17.33
CA LEU A 27 -19.94 14.16 16.30
C LEU A 27 -18.65 14.95 16.07
N GLN A 28 -17.59 14.59 16.80
CA GLN A 28 -16.24 15.05 16.49
C GLN A 28 -15.97 14.71 15.01
N PRO A 29 -15.61 15.67 14.16
CA PRO A 29 -15.13 15.35 12.83
C PRO A 29 -13.95 14.41 12.96
N PHE A 30 -13.94 13.31 12.19
CA PHE A 30 -12.75 12.48 12.06
C PHE A 30 -11.63 13.37 11.51
N GLU A 31 -10.69 13.74 12.37
CA GLU A 31 -9.43 14.36 11.98
C GLU A 31 -8.66 13.28 11.22
N TYR A 32 -8.54 13.42 9.91
CA TYR A 32 -7.70 12.54 9.11
C TYR A 32 -6.28 12.69 9.65
N ALA A 33 -5.77 11.68 10.35
CA ALA A 33 -4.38 11.64 10.76
C ALA A 33 -3.52 11.85 9.51
N GLN A 34 -2.75 12.94 9.47
CA GLN A 34 -1.80 13.16 8.39
C GLN A 34 -0.82 11.99 8.37
N ALA A 35 -0.72 11.29 7.24
CA ALA A 35 0.28 10.25 7.05
C ALA A 35 1.68 10.81 7.35
N PRO A 36 2.57 10.05 8.01
CA PRO A 36 3.93 10.51 8.26
C PRO A 36 4.59 10.86 6.93
N SER A 37 5.09 12.10 6.82
CA SER A 37 5.89 12.53 5.69
C SER A 37 7.22 11.79 5.75
N TYR A 38 7.39 10.79 4.90
CA TYR A 38 8.67 10.12 4.70
C TYR A 38 9.63 11.14 4.08
N ALA A 39 10.75 11.40 4.75
CA ALA A 39 11.81 12.23 4.22
C ALA A 39 12.24 11.68 2.85
N GLN A 40 12.05 12.49 1.81
CA GLN A 40 12.51 12.21 0.45
C GLN A 40 14.01 11.86 0.49
N SER A 41 14.34 10.66 0.00
CA SER A 41 15.72 10.22 -0.23
C SER A 41 16.40 11.07 -1.33
N PRO A 42 17.75 11.10 -1.38
CA PRO A 42 18.53 12.24 -1.84
C PRO A 42 18.45 12.49 -3.35
N ALA A 43 18.42 13.78 -3.73
CA ALA A 43 18.57 14.35 -5.08
C ALA A 43 18.10 13.44 -6.24
N ALA A 44 16.81 13.56 -6.58
CA ALA A 44 16.21 12.91 -7.74
C ALA A 44 17.04 13.17 -9.00
N ASN A 45 17.65 12.13 -9.57
CA ASN A 45 17.87 12.13 -11.00
C ASN A 45 16.50 12.35 -11.66
N PRO A 46 16.40 13.21 -12.69
CA PRO A 46 15.13 13.44 -13.36
C PRO A 46 14.60 12.09 -13.87
N TYR A 47 13.42 11.71 -13.38
CA TYR A 47 12.73 10.51 -13.84
C TYR A 47 12.47 10.63 -15.34
N THR A 48 12.86 9.61 -16.09
CA THR A 48 12.57 9.50 -17.52
C THR A 48 11.46 8.46 -17.70
N PRO A 49 10.28 8.86 -18.21
CA PRO A 49 9.20 7.95 -18.55
C PRO A 49 9.67 6.74 -19.37
N LEU A 50 9.39 5.53 -18.85
CA LEU A 50 9.61 4.28 -19.55
C LEU A 50 8.56 4.08 -20.63
N THR A 51 8.96 3.51 -21.76
CA THR A 51 8.05 3.13 -22.84
C THR A 51 7.16 1.94 -22.45
N PRO A 52 6.04 1.70 -23.16
CA PRO A 52 5.18 0.53 -22.91
C PRO A 52 5.93 -0.81 -22.95
N ALA A 53 6.90 -0.98 -23.84
CA ALA A 53 7.69 -2.20 -23.93
C ALA A 53 8.66 -2.37 -22.75
N GLU A 54 9.30 -1.29 -22.31
CA GLU A 54 10.17 -1.31 -21.12
C GLU A 54 9.36 -1.57 -19.84
N LEU A 55 8.13 -1.05 -19.76
CA LEU A 55 7.22 -1.36 -18.66
C LEU A 55 6.77 -2.82 -18.69
N ASP A 56 6.47 -3.38 -19.88
CA ASP A 56 6.13 -4.80 -20.01
C ASP A 56 7.27 -5.70 -19.50
N GLU A 57 8.52 -5.36 -19.82
CA GLU A 57 9.71 -6.04 -19.30
C GLU A 57 9.88 -5.85 -17.79
N LEU A 58 9.69 -4.63 -17.29
CA LEU A 58 9.85 -4.29 -15.88
C LEU A 58 8.87 -5.07 -14.99
N VAL A 59 7.61 -5.21 -15.42
CA VAL A 59 6.56 -5.90 -14.65
C VAL A 59 6.52 -7.41 -14.91
N ALA A 60 7.20 -7.92 -15.94
CA ALA A 60 7.16 -9.33 -16.31
C ALA A 60 7.38 -10.32 -15.15
N PRO A 61 8.32 -10.08 -14.20
CA PRO A 61 8.54 -11.00 -13.08
C PRO A 61 7.36 -11.13 -12.13
N ILE A 62 6.51 -10.10 -12.05
CA ILE A 62 5.40 -10.01 -11.07
C ILE A 62 4.02 -10.02 -11.73
N ALA A 63 3.93 -9.87 -13.05
CA ALA A 63 2.68 -9.65 -13.75
C ALA A 63 1.68 -10.81 -13.58
N LEU A 64 2.16 -12.01 -13.27
CA LEU A 64 1.33 -13.19 -13.08
C LEU A 64 1.08 -13.52 -11.60
N TYR A 65 1.48 -12.64 -10.68
CA TYR A 65 1.12 -12.76 -9.27
C TYR A 65 -0.36 -12.44 -9.05
N PRO A 66 -0.97 -12.97 -7.98
CA PRO A 66 -2.33 -12.59 -7.59
C PRO A 66 -2.45 -11.07 -7.36
N ASP A 67 -3.59 -10.49 -7.74
CA ASP A 67 -3.85 -9.05 -7.62
C ASP A 67 -3.66 -8.51 -6.18
N PRO A 68 -4.10 -9.22 -5.12
CA PRO A 68 -3.83 -8.78 -3.75
C PRO A 68 -2.34 -8.64 -3.43
N LEU A 69 -1.49 -9.51 -4.00
CA LEU A 69 -0.05 -9.45 -3.79
C LEU A 69 0.59 -8.30 -4.59
N ILE A 70 0.16 -8.08 -5.83
CA ILE A 70 0.60 -6.92 -6.62
C ILE A 70 0.25 -5.61 -5.90
N GLY A 71 -0.95 -5.53 -5.31
CA GLY A 71 -1.40 -4.39 -4.52
C GLY A 71 -0.59 -4.11 -3.25
N ILE A 72 0.21 -5.07 -2.79
CA ILE A 72 1.17 -4.91 -1.68
C ILE A 72 2.55 -4.56 -2.23
N LEU A 73 2.99 -5.29 -3.26
CA LEU A 73 4.34 -5.21 -3.82
C LEU A 73 4.60 -3.86 -4.48
N LEU A 74 3.68 -3.36 -5.31
CA LEU A 74 3.89 -2.12 -6.05
C LEU A 74 4.08 -0.92 -5.11
N PRO A 75 3.22 -0.67 -4.11
CA PRO A 75 3.49 0.40 -3.13
C PRO A 75 4.79 0.17 -2.35
N ALA A 76 5.09 -1.06 -1.93
CA ALA A 76 6.31 -1.36 -1.19
C ALA A 76 7.59 -1.06 -1.99
N SER A 77 7.55 -1.20 -3.33
CA SER A 77 8.69 -0.90 -4.20
C SER A 77 9.11 0.58 -4.17
N THR A 78 8.21 1.48 -3.76
CA THR A 78 8.52 2.91 -3.54
C THR A 78 9.34 3.17 -2.27
N PHE A 79 9.60 2.13 -1.45
CA PHE A 79 10.38 2.21 -0.21
C PHE A 79 11.57 1.22 -0.20
N PRO A 80 12.51 1.30 -1.16
CA PRO A 80 13.57 0.30 -1.32
C PRO A 80 14.47 0.16 -0.08
N LEU A 81 14.74 1.24 0.64
CA LEU A 81 15.49 1.16 1.91
C LEU A 81 14.74 0.33 2.96
N GLN A 82 13.43 0.47 3.05
CA GLN A 82 12.62 -0.30 4.01
C GLN A 82 12.52 -1.76 3.60
N VAL A 83 12.45 -2.05 2.29
CA VAL A 83 12.54 -3.43 1.75
C VAL A 83 13.82 -4.12 2.22
N VAL A 84 14.98 -3.46 2.07
CA VAL A 84 16.28 -3.99 2.54
C VAL A 84 16.27 -4.22 4.05
N GLN A 85 15.72 -3.27 4.82
CA GLN A 85 15.64 -3.38 6.28
C GLN A 85 14.73 -4.54 6.72
N ALA A 86 13.58 -4.70 6.07
CA ALA A 86 12.62 -5.75 6.33
C ALA A 86 13.16 -7.14 5.97
N SER A 87 13.83 -7.27 4.82
CA SER A 87 14.52 -8.51 4.41
C SER A 87 15.55 -8.95 5.46
N ARG A 88 16.44 -8.03 5.86
CA ARG A 88 17.45 -8.29 6.91
C ARG A 88 16.81 -8.65 8.24
N TYR A 89 15.69 -8.02 8.58
CA TYR A 89 14.95 -8.32 9.80
C TYR A 89 14.42 -9.76 9.78
N LEU A 90 13.78 -10.21 8.69
CA LEU A 90 13.30 -11.60 8.59
C LEU A 90 14.46 -12.60 8.71
N HIS A 91 15.59 -12.35 8.06
CA HIS A 91 16.77 -13.20 8.17
C HIS A 91 17.31 -13.27 9.61
N ALA A 92 17.36 -12.14 10.31
CA ALA A 92 17.90 -12.05 11.66
C ALA A 92 16.95 -12.59 12.75
N ASN A 93 15.64 -12.69 12.46
CA ASN A 93 14.61 -13.04 13.43
C ASN A 93 13.85 -14.32 13.04
N GLU A 94 14.52 -15.25 12.35
CA GLU A 94 13.98 -16.58 12.02
C GLU A 94 12.59 -16.53 11.34
N GLY A 95 12.35 -15.51 10.51
CA GLY A 95 11.09 -15.35 9.78
C GLY A 95 9.92 -14.78 10.61
N VAL A 96 10.17 -14.17 11.77
CA VAL A 96 9.13 -13.44 12.53
C VAL A 96 8.53 -12.34 11.65
N VAL A 97 7.22 -12.42 11.41
CA VAL A 97 6.49 -11.52 10.49
C VAL A 97 5.93 -10.27 11.18
N ASP A 98 6.06 -10.16 12.49
CA ASP A 98 5.73 -8.94 13.23
C ASP A 98 6.84 -7.92 13.03
N PRO A 99 6.53 -6.65 12.72
CA PRO A 99 7.57 -5.64 12.54
C PRO A 99 8.30 -5.35 13.87
N PRO A 100 9.56 -4.87 13.81
CA PRO A 100 10.27 -4.41 14.99
C PRO A 100 9.46 -3.38 15.78
N GLN A 101 9.55 -3.42 17.12
CA GLN A 101 8.90 -2.39 17.94
C GLN A 101 9.39 -1.00 17.56
N GLY A 102 8.44 -0.08 17.32
CA GLY A 102 8.73 1.30 16.93
C GLY A 102 9.19 1.48 15.48
N SER A 103 9.06 0.45 14.61
CA SER A 103 9.34 0.64 13.18
C SER A 103 8.42 1.71 12.58
N SER A 104 8.96 2.51 11.67
CA SER A 104 8.22 3.47 10.86
C SER A 104 8.04 2.98 9.42
N TRP A 105 8.05 1.67 9.21
CA TRP A 105 7.88 1.08 7.88
C TRP A 105 6.47 1.33 7.36
N ASP A 106 6.36 1.49 6.05
CA ASP A 106 5.08 1.61 5.37
C ASP A 106 4.28 0.30 5.53
N SER A 107 2.95 0.42 5.59
CA SER A 107 2.04 -0.72 5.75
C SER A 107 2.22 -1.79 4.66
N SER A 108 2.59 -1.39 3.44
CA SER A 108 2.88 -2.30 2.33
C SER A 108 4.15 -3.13 2.59
N VAL A 109 5.21 -2.50 3.12
CA VAL A 109 6.45 -3.20 3.51
C VAL A 109 6.21 -4.13 4.70
N ILE A 110 5.40 -3.72 5.67
CA ILE A 110 4.99 -4.58 6.79
C ILE A 110 4.21 -5.80 6.26
N ALA A 111 3.32 -5.60 5.29
CA ALA A 111 2.56 -6.70 4.69
C ALA A 111 3.46 -7.70 3.95
N LEU A 112 4.55 -7.25 3.32
CA LEU A 112 5.55 -8.12 2.67
C LEU A 112 6.28 -9.07 3.63
N LEU A 113 6.29 -8.82 4.94
CA LEU A 113 6.86 -9.76 5.91
C LEU A 113 6.18 -11.15 5.84
N ARG A 114 4.92 -11.20 5.41
CA ARG A 114 4.17 -12.46 5.19
C ARG A 114 4.47 -13.14 3.85
N TYR A 115 5.28 -12.50 3.00
CA TYR A 115 5.67 -12.98 1.67
C TYR A 115 7.20 -12.97 1.54
N PRO A 116 7.92 -13.78 2.34
CA PRO A 116 9.38 -13.73 2.43
C PRO A 116 10.06 -13.88 1.07
N ASP A 117 9.59 -14.78 0.21
CA ASP A 117 10.17 -15.00 -1.12
C ASP A 117 10.10 -13.73 -2.00
N VAL A 118 8.99 -12.98 -1.90
CA VAL A 118 8.82 -11.72 -2.64
C VAL A 118 9.72 -10.63 -2.05
N LEU A 119 9.74 -10.52 -0.72
CA LEU A 119 10.56 -9.53 -0.03
C LEU A 119 12.06 -9.75 -0.29
N PHE A 120 12.53 -10.99 -0.25
CA PHE A 120 13.90 -11.37 -0.55
C PHE A 120 14.24 -11.11 -2.00
N MET A 121 13.35 -11.47 -2.94
CA MET A 121 13.55 -11.15 -4.35
C MET A 121 13.68 -9.63 -4.59
N MET A 122 12.88 -8.80 -3.90
CA MET A 122 12.97 -7.34 -4.00
C MET A 122 14.28 -6.79 -3.41
N ASP A 123 14.79 -7.36 -2.32
CA ASP A 123 16.08 -6.99 -1.71
C ASP A 123 17.27 -7.44 -2.57
N GLU A 124 17.25 -8.68 -3.06
CA GLU A 124 18.27 -9.24 -3.95
C GLU A 124 18.36 -8.46 -5.28
N GLN A 125 17.22 -8.01 -5.80
CA GLN A 125 17.11 -7.22 -7.03
C GLN A 125 16.82 -5.74 -6.73
N ILE A 126 17.57 -5.12 -5.82
CA ILE A 126 17.26 -3.78 -5.32
C ILE A 126 17.21 -2.69 -6.41
N GLU A 127 18.02 -2.80 -7.47
CA GLU A 127 17.97 -1.88 -8.61
C GLU A 127 16.67 -2.02 -9.42
N TRP A 128 16.18 -3.26 -9.60
CA TRP A 128 14.88 -3.50 -10.21
C TRP A 128 13.74 -2.98 -9.33
N THR A 129 13.83 -3.21 -8.01
CA THR A 129 12.86 -2.68 -7.03
C THR A 129 12.78 -1.17 -7.07
N GLY A 130 13.93 -0.48 -7.12
CA GLY A 130 13.98 0.97 -7.25
C GLY A 130 13.33 1.46 -8.56
N ARG A 131 13.67 0.84 -9.70
CA ARG A 131 13.05 1.17 -11.00
C ARG A 131 11.54 0.93 -11.02
N LEU A 132 11.08 -0.15 -10.39
CA LEU A 132 9.66 -0.45 -10.24
C LEU A 132 8.97 0.59 -9.35
N GLY A 133 9.60 1.00 -8.25
CA GLY A 133 9.12 2.06 -7.37
C GLY A 133 9.02 3.42 -8.07
N ASP A 134 10.03 3.80 -8.83
CA ASP A 134 10.01 5.04 -9.63
C ASP A 134 8.87 4.98 -10.66
N ALA A 135 8.74 3.86 -11.40
CA ALA A 135 7.66 3.70 -12.36
C ALA A 135 6.28 3.72 -11.70
N MET A 136 6.12 3.08 -10.54
CA MET A 136 4.87 3.12 -9.77
C MET A 136 4.52 4.54 -9.31
N TYR A 137 5.52 5.32 -8.87
CA TYR A 137 5.30 6.68 -8.39
C TYR A 137 5.00 7.68 -9.53
N TYR A 138 5.69 7.56 -10.67
CA TYR A 138 5.60 8.54 -11.76
C TYR A 138 4.70 8.11 -12.93
N GLN A 139 4.39 6.82 -13.08
CA GLN A 139 3.65 6.24 -14.22
C GLN A 139 2.69 5.11 -13.79
N GLU A 140 2.00 5.28 -12.66
CA GLU A 140 1.09 4.26 -12.08
C GLU A 140 0.14 3.63 -13.12
N ASP A 141 -0.59 4.45 -13.88
CA ASP A 141 -1.56 3.98 -14.88
C ASP A 141 -0.90 3.10 -15.96
N ASP A 142 0.30 3.49 -16.43
CA ASP A 142 1.03 2.75 -17.46
C ASP A 142 1.63 1.44 -16.92
N VAL A 143 2.05 1.42 -15.65
CA VAL A 143 2.49 0.20 -14.94
C VAL A 143 1.33 -0.79 -14.86
N MET A 144 0.14 -0.35 -14.44
CA MET A 144 -1.04 -1.20 -14.36
C MET A 144 -1.48 -1.70 -15.74
N ALA A 145 -1.40 -0.85 -16.77
CA ALA A 145 -1.64 -1.25 -18.15
C ALA A 145 -0.62 -2.30 -18.64
N ALA A 146 0.65 -2.17 -18.27
CA ALA A 146 1.69 -3.14 -18.60
C ALA A 146 1.42 -4.52 -17.97
N VAL A 147 1.00 -4.57 -16.70
CA VAL A 147 0.60 -5.81 -16.03
C VAL A 147 -0.50 -6.52 -16.84
N GLN A 148 -1.51 -5.78 -17.29
CA GLN A 148 -2.60 -6.34 -18.09
C GLN A 148 -2.15 -6.81 -19.48
N ARG A 149 -1.25 -6.07 -20.15
CA ARG A 149 -0.67 -6.51 -21.44
C ARG A 149 0.11 -7.81 -21.29
N VAL A 150 0.95 -7.93 -20.26
CA VAL A 150 1.72 -9.15 -19.99
C VAL A 150 0.78 -10.32 -19.66
N ARG A 151 -0.26 -10.12 -18.85
CA ARG A 151 -1.29 -11.14 -18.58
C ARG A 151 -2.01 -11.59 -19.84
N ALA A 152 -2.43 -10.67 -20.70
CA ALA A 152 -3.08 -10.99 -21.97
C ALA A 152 -2.16 -11.82 -22.88
N LYS A 153 -0.87 -11.45 -22.94
CA LYS A 153 0.14 -12.20 -23.69
C LYS A 153 0.34 -13.61 -23.11
N ALA A 154 0.45 -13.76 -21.80
CA ALA A 154 0.59 -15.06 -21.14
C ALA A 154 -0.64 -15.95 -21.39
N GLN A 155 -1.84 -15.38 -21.34
CA GLN A 155 -3.09 -16.08 -21.58
C GLN A 155 -3.23 -16.55 -23.03
N SER A 156 -2.89 -15.70 -24.00
CA SER A 156 -2.91 -16.09 -25.43
C SER A 156 -1.94 -17.22 -25.78
N LYS A 157 -0.92 -17.44 -24.93
CA LYS A 157 0.04 -18.55 -25.03
C LYS A 157 -0.35 -19.78 -24.22
N GLY A 158 -1.48 -19.78 -23.52
CA GLY A 158 -1.88 -20.87 -22.62
C GLY A 158 -1.01 -21.01 -21.37
N ILE A 159 -0.23 -19.98 -21.01
CA ILE A 159 0.58 -19.96 -19.79
C ILE A 159 -0.27 -19.57 -18.57
N LEU A 160 -1.23 -18.67 -18.79
CA LEU A 160 -2.11 -18.16 -17.74
C LEU A 160 -3.49 -18.80 -17.81
N GLU A 161 -3.68 -19.86 -17.01
CA GLU A 161 -4.92 -20.64 -16.93
C GLU A 161 -5.33 -20.87 -15.47
N SER A 162 -6.63 -21.01 -15.22
CA SER A 162 -7.17 -21.39 -13.91
C SER A 162 -6.81 -22.84 -13.58
N ASN A 163 -6.48 -23.10 -12.32
CA ASN A 163 -6.15 -24.43 -11.80
C ASN A 163 -6.38 -24.48 -10.27
N ASP A 164 -5.98 -25.57 -9.62
CA ASP A 164 -6.19 -25.78 -8.18
C ASP A 164 -5.49 -24.75 -7.26
N LYS A 165 -4.61 -23.90 -7.82
CA LYS A 165 -3.85 -22.88 -7.08
C LYS A 165 -4.35 -21.46 -7.35
N GLN A 166 -4.81 -21.18 -8.57
CA GLN A 166 -5.19 -19.82 -8.98
C GLN A 166 -6.45 -19.81 -9.84
N GLU A 167 -7.23 -18.76 -9.72
CA GLU A 167 -8.39 -18.48 -10.54
C GLU A 167 -8.13 -17.25 -11.44
N ILE A 168 -8.41 -17.41 -12.73
CA ILE A 168 -8.28 -16.35 -13.73
C ILE A 168 -9.66 -15.80 -14.04
N ILE A 169 -9.95 -14.61 -13.53
CA ILE A 169 -11.24 -13.94 -13.66
C ILE A 169 -11.12 -12.85 -14.71
N ARG A 170 -12.12 -12.75 -15.59
CA ARG A 170 -12.20 -11.70 -16.62
C ARG A 170 -13.38 -10.79 -16.34
N GLU A 171 -13.10 -9.55 -16.00
CA GLU A 171 -14.11 -8.53 -15.69
C GLU A 171 -13.79 -7.26 -16.46
N GLU A 172 -14.74 -6.77 -17.25
CA GLU A 172 -14.64 -5.47 -17.95
C GLU A 172 -13.36 -5.28 -18.81
N GLY A 173 -12.79 -6.38 -19.32
CA GLY A 173 -11.56 -6.36 -20.12
C GLY A 173 -10.28 -6.50 -19.31
N TYR A 174 -10.36 -6.61 -17.98
CA TYR A 174 -9.25 -6.89 -17.08
C TYR A 174 -9.13 -8.38 -16.80
N ILE A 175 -7.89 -8.86 -16.70
CA ILE A 175 -7.54 -10.19 -16.23
C ILE A 175 -7.12 -10.04 -14.77
N ARG A 176 -7.95 -10.55 -13.86
CA ARG A 176 -7.68 -10.62 -12.42
C ARG A 176 -7.19 -12.03 -12.07
N ILE A 177 -6.14 -12.11 -11.27
CA ILE A 177 -5.60 -13.37 -10.77
C ILE A 177 -5.88 -13.43 -9.28
N GLU A 178 -6.60 -14.45 -8.84
CA GLU A 178 -6.86 -14.71 -7.43
C GLU A 178 -6.30 -16.06 -7.03
N SER A 179 -6.04 -16.23 -5.73
CA SER A 179 -5.81 -17.55 -5.20
C SER A 179 -7.10 -18.37 -5.24
N ALA A 180 -7.03 -19.61 -5.73
CA ALA A 180 -8.16 -20.53 -5.64
C ALA A 180 -8.50 -20.91 -4.18
N GLN A 181 -7.55 -20.68 -3.27
CA GLN A 181 -7.69 -20.88 -1.83
C GLN A 181 -7.55 -19.54 -1.10
N PRO A 182 -8.60 -19.02 -0.44
CA PRO A 182 -8.57 -17.69 0.17
C PRO A 182 -7.48 -17.50 1.24
N GLU A 183 -7.10 -18.60 1.90
CA GLU A 183 -6.12 -18.62 3.00
C GLU A 183 -4.66 -18.75 2.50
N VAL A 184 -4.45 -19.03 1.20
CA VAL A 184 -3.12 -19.36 0.65
C VAL A 184 -2.84 -18.51 -0.58
N VAL A 185 -1.84 -17.64 -0.51
CA VAL A 185 -1.35 -16.89 -1.66
C VAL A 185 -0.23 -17.66 -2.34
N TYR A 186 -0.51 -18.15 -3.55
CA TYR A 186 0.50 -18.80 -4.37
C TYR A 186 1.29 -17.75 -5.14
N VAL A 187 2.61 -17.73 -4.93
CA VAL A 187 3.56 -16.92 -5.71
C VAL A 187 4.20 -17.84 -6.74
N PRO A 188 3.93 -17.64 -8.04
CA PRO A 188 4.64 -18.38 -9.07
C PRO A 188 6.14 -18.03 -9.08
N VAL A 189 7.00 -19.02 -9.31
CA VAL A 189 8.43 -18.80 -9.60
C VAL A 189 8.59 -18.89 -11.11
N TYR A 190 8.98 -17.80 -11.79
CA TYR A 190 9.19 -17.79 -13.24
C TYR A 190 10.67 -17.61 -13.61
N ASP A 191 11.09 -18.33 -14.64
CA ASP A 191 12.36 -18.14 -15.35
C ASP A 191 12.14 -17.09 -16.45
N PRO A 192 12.83 -15.94 -16.42
CA PRO A 192 12.71 -14.91 -17.45
C PRO A 192 13.44 -15.36 -18.74
N GLN A 193 12.84 -16.27 -19.50
CA GLN A 193 13.29 -16.67 -20.84
C GLN A 193 12.39 -16.10 -21.94
#